data_AF-A0A2N5N7J9-F1
#
_entry.id   AF-A0A2N5N7J9-F1
#
_cell.length_a   1.000
_cell.length_b   1.000
_cell.length_c   1.000
_cell.angle_alpha   90.00
_cell.angle_beta   90.00
_cell.angle_gamma   90.00
#
_symmetry.space_group_name_H-M   'P 1'
#
loop_
_entity.id
_entity.type
_entity.pdbx_description
1 polymer ?
#
loop_
_entity_poly.entity_id
_entity_poly.type
_entity_poly.pdbx_seq_one_letter_code
_entity_poly.pdbx_strand_id
1 'polypeptide(L)'
;MPVRTRSASLHPPCRRLRDQKKAGRSNWSSGNWSGYAIEGSRGAFSSISARWTVPVARPTSQSTYSSAWIGIDGYSNSDLIQTGTAHDYVDGRAEYYAWWEILPASETRIPHPVRPGDVMAARIARVSRGRWSIALRNVTRGWTFRTVQTYRGPQRSAEWIVEAPQIGGDIATFARITPLPFRRCRVDGRSPGLKLSQRGVMVQGRYIRALPSRPNAAGDGFVVRSVRIRTSES
;
A
#
# COMPACT_ATOMS: atom_id res chain seq x y z
N MET A 1 -7.44 -34.99 0.51
CA MET A 1 -6.78 -33.82 -0.12
C MET A 1 -6.19 -32.97 1.01
N PRO A 2 -4.86 -32.83 1.15
CA PRO A 2 -4.32 -31.96 2.18
C PRO A 2 -4.67 -30.51 1.84
N VAL A 3 -5.29 -29.80 2.79
CA VAL A 3 -5.50 -28.35 2.71
C VAL A 3 -4.10 -27.73 2.67
N ARG A 4 -3.65 -27.26 1.50
CA ARG A 4 -2.44 -26.45 1.42
C ARG A 4 -2.66 -25.22 2.31
N THR A 5 -1.99 -25.17 3.45
CA THR A 5 -1.89 -23.98 4.28
C THR A 5 -1.27 -22.89 3.41
N ARG A 6 -2.08 -21.92 3.00
CA ARG A 6 -1.59 -20.77 2.25
C ARG A 6 -0.63 -20.00 3.14
N SER A 7 0.57 -19.70 2.63
CA SER A 7 1.50 -18.83 3.33
C SER A 7 0.82 -17.50 3.64
N ALA A 8 0.90 -17.04 4.88
CA ALA A 8 0.40 -15.73 5.26
C ALA A 8 1.09 -14.65 4.43
N SER A 9 0.33 -13.63 4.03
CA SER A 9 0.89 -12.44 3.40
C SER A 9 1.63 -11.61 4.45
N LEU A 10 2.80 -11.11 4.07
CA LEU A 10 3.56 -10.13 4.83
C LEU A 10 3.72 -8.89 3.95
N HIS A 11 3.49 -7.70 4.49
CA HIS A 11 3.65 -6.44 3.77
C HIS A 11 4.96 -5.76 4.20
N PRO A 12 6.11 -6.13 3.63
CA PRO A 12 7.40 -5.66 4.11
C PRO A 12 7.62 -4.17 3.87
N PRO A 13 8.64 -3.58 4.52
CA PRO A 13 9.11 -2.25 4.21
C PRO A 13 9.48 -2.09 2.73
N CYS A 14 9.61 -0.85 2.28
CA CYS A 14 9.92 -0.53 0.89
C CYS A 14 11.25 -1.15 0.46
N ARG A 15 11.20 -2.11 -0.47
CA ARG A 15 12.40 -2.70 -1.10
C ARG A 15 12.90 -1.82 -2.22
N ARG A 16 13.51 -0.69 -1.86
CA ARG A 16 14.09 0.24 -2.83
C ARG A 16 15.14 -0.46 -3.68
N LEU A 17 15.05 -0.24 -4.98
CA LEU A 17 16.09 -0.69 -5.92
C LEU A 17 17.20 0.36 -5.92
N ARG A 18 18.43 -0.08 -5.66
CA ARG A 18 19.63 0.76 -5.84
C ARG A 18 19.92 0.90 -7.34
N ASP A 19 20.39 2.07 -7.75
CA ASP A 19 21.06 2.32 -9.04
C ASP A 19 20.26 2.24 -10.35
N GLN A 20 18.92 2.15 -10.31
CA GLN A 20 18.12 2.39 -11.53
C GLN A 20 18.05 3.91 -11.79
N LYS A 21 18.98 4.45 -12.60
CA LYS A 21 18.93 5.83 -13.15
C LYS A 21 17.48 6.16 -13.53
N LYS A 22 16.83 7.01 -12.73
CA LYS A 22 15.48 7.58 -12.91
C LYS A 22 14.60 6.73 -13.84
N ALA A 23 14.16 5.56 -13.40
CA ALA A 23 13.20 4.72 -14.14
C ALA A 23 11.92 5.55 -14.45
N GLY A 24 11.91 6.23 -15.60
CA GLY A 24 10.84 7.12 -16.05
C GLY A 24 10.44 8.24 -15.08
N ARG A 25 11.22 9.32 -14.94
CA ARG A 25 10.86 10.54 -14.16
C ARG A 25 10.36 10.27 -12.72
N SER A 26 10.52 9.07 -12.14
CA SER A 26 10.22 8.78 -10.74
C SER A 26 11.45 9.08 -9.88
N ASN A 27 11.23 9.39 -8.61
CA ASN A 27 12.32 9.79 -7.71
C ASN A 27 12.86 8.60 -6.94
N TRP A 28 12.04 7.56 -6.80
CA TRP A 28 12.46 6.27 -6.31
C TRP A 28 11.75 5.15 -7.08
N SER A 29 12.33 3.96 -7.00
CA SER A 29 11.77 2.72 -7.53
C SER A 29 11.92 1.62 -6.50
N SER A 30 10.96 0.71 -6.46
CA SER A 30 10.92 -0.40 -5.52
C SER A 30 10.50 -1.69 -6.21
N GLY A 31 10.98 -2.83 -5.69
CA GLY A 31 10.53 -4.15 -6.13
C GLY A 31 9.07 -4.45 -5.77
N ASN A 32 8.56 -3.83 -4.70
CA ASN A 32 7.26 -4.14 -4.12
C ASN A 32 6.31 -2.95 -3.96
N TRP A 33 6.77 -1.70 -3.96
CA TRP A 33 5.90 -0.54 -3.69
C TRP A 33 5.74 0.39 -4.90
N SER A 34 4.54 0.94 -5.08
CA SER A 34 4.24 2.05 -5.99
C SER A 34 3.27 3.02 -5.32
N GLY A 35 3.56 4.32 -5.36
CA GLY A 35 2.72 5.30 -4.70
C GLY A 35 3.47 6.56 -4.31
N TYR A 36 3.04 7.18 -3.22
CA TYR A 36 3.67 8.34 -2.63
C TYR A 36 4.11 8.04 -1.21
N ALA A 37 5.33 8.43 -0.89
CA ALA A 37 5.89 8.39 0.45
C ALA A 37 6.51 9.76 0.76
N ILE A 38 6.26 10.26 1.96
CA ILE A 38 6.87 11.50 2.46
C ILE A 38 7.70 11.18 3.70
N GLU A 39 8.80 11.91 3.87
CA GLU A 39 9.73 11.72 4.98
C GLU A 39 9.74 12.95 5.88
N GLY A 40 10.08 12.74 7.15
CA GLY A 40 10.24 13.78 8.15
C GLY A 40 11.22 13.37 9.24
N SER A 41 11.41 14.25 10.22
CA SER A 41 12.17 13.94 11.42
C SER A 41 11.47 12.86 12.25
N ARG A 42 12.16 12.33 13.28
CA ARG A 42 11.54 11.39 14.23
C ARG A 42 10.30 12.05 14.87
N GLY A 43 9.17 11.36 14.84
CA GLY A 43 7.91 11.85 15.39
C GLY A 43 7.15 12.82 14.47
N ALA A 44 7.60 13.00 13.22
CA ALA A 44 6.98 13.95 12.29
C ALA A 44 5.52 13.61 11.95
N PHE A 45 5.13 12.35 12.00
CA PHE A 45 3.79 11.90 11.64
C PHE A 45 3.05 11.31 12.85
N SER A 46 1.89 11.87 13.19
CA SER A 46 1.04 11.40 14.29
C SER A 46 -0.26 10.77 13.81
N SER A 47 -0.67 11.03 12.57
CA SER A 47 -1.75 10.32 11.89
C SER A 47 -1.62 10.37 10.38
N ILE A 48 -2.17 9.36 9.72
CA ILE A 48 -2.34 9.28 8.27
C ILE A 48 -3.76 8.84 7.94
N SER A 49 -4.32 9.33 6.83
CA SER A 49 -5.59 8.81 6.29
C SER A 49 -5.65 8.91 4.77
N ALA A 50 -6.52 8.10 4.16
CA ALA A 50 -6.95 8.26 2.78
C ALA A 50 -8.28 7.55 2.51
N ARG A 51 -8.81 7.79 1.32
CA ARG A 51 -9.84 6.95 0.69
C ARG A 51 -9.32 6.36 -0.61
N TRP A 52 -9.75 5.15 -0.92
CA TRP A 52 -9.56 4.55 -2.24
C TRP A 52 -10.77 3.75 -2.66
N THR A 53 -10.87 3.49 -3.96
CA THR A 53 -11.84 2.54 -4.51
C THR A 53 -11.11 1.23 -4.76
N VAL A 54 -11.64 0.12 -4.23
CA VAL A 54 -11.07 -1.21 -4.42
C VAL A 54 -11.06 -1.54 -5.92
N PRO A 55 -9.92 -1.89 -6.51
CA PRO A 55 -9.83 -2.14 -7.94
C PRO A 55 -10.37 -3.52 -8.30
N VAL A 56 -10.53 -3.79 -9.58
CA VAL A 56 -10.64 -5.16 -10.11
C VAL A 56 -9.22 -5.70 -10.34
N ALA A 57 -8.88 -6.82 -9.71
CA ALA A 57 -7.73 -7.65 -10.07
C ALA A 57 -8.04 -8.41 -11.36
N ARG A 58 -7.14 -8.33 -12.34
CA ARG A 58 -7.30 -8.94 -13.67
C ARG A 58 -6.92 -10.42 -13.61
N PRO A 59 -7.69 -11.29 -14.29
CA PRO A 59 -7.35 -12.71 -14.41
C PRO A 59 -5.95 -12.97 -14.97
N THR A 60 -5.29 -13.97 -14.40
CA THR A 60 -3.98 -14.48 -14.81
C THR A 60 -3.94 -16.01 -14.69
N SER A 61 -3.09 -16.67 -15.48
CA SER A 61 -2.90 -18.12 -15.38
C SER A 61 -2.10 -18.55 -14.14
N GLN A 62 -1.32 -17.62 -13.58
CA GLN A 62 -0.52 -17.81 -12.36
C GLN A 62 -1.10 -16.97 -11.22
N SER A 63 -0.81 -17.37 -9.99
CA SER A 63 -1.18 -16.58 -8.81
C SER A 63 -0.45 -15.24 -8.81
N THR A 64 -1.21 -14.15 -8.75
CA THR A 64 -0.69 -12.79 -8.66
C THR A 64 -1.35 -12.06 -7.51
N TYR A 65 -0.62 -11.13 -6.90
CA TYR A 65 -1.01 -10.53 -5.64
C TYR A 65 -0.91 -9.01 -5.73
N SER A 66 -1.82 -8.32 -5.06
CA SER A 66 -1.68 -6.89 -4.88
C SER A 66 -2.47 -6.37 -3.71
N SER A 67 -2.04 -5.25 -3.14
CA SER A 67 -2.75 -4.57 -2.07
C SER A 67 -2.69 -3.07 -2.23
N ALA A 68 -3.63 -2.39 -1.56
CA ALA A 68 -3.64 -0.94 -1.44
C ALA A 68 -3.87 -0.54 0.02
N TRP A 69 -3.00 0.34 0.53
CA TRP A 69 -2.94 0.60 1.96
C TRP A 69 -2.37 1.99 2.27
N ILE A 70 -2.54 2.39 3.54
CA ILE A 70 -1.85 3.54 4.14
C ILE A 70 -0.99 3.08 5.31
N GLY A 71 0.13 3.76 5.54
CA GLY A 71 1.06 3.42 6.60
C GLY A 71 1.83 4.60 7.17
N ILE A 72 2.45 4.35 8.31
CA ILE A 72 3.50 5.18 8.89
C ILE A 72 4.74 4.29 9.06
N ASP A 73 5.90 4.84 8.69
CA ASP A 73 7.21 4.19 8.60
C ASP A 73 7.36 3.18 7.43
N GLY A 74 8.39 2.35 7.43
CA GLY A 74 8.61 1.34 6.39
C GLY A 74 9.23 1.87 5.08
N TYR A 75 9.15 3.17 4.80
CA TYR A 75 9.81 3.75 3.62
C TYR A 75 11.30 4.04 3.84
N SER A 76 11.69 4.43 5.05
CA SER A 76 13.05 4.84 5.42
C SER A 76 13.64 4.04 6.59
N ASN A 77 12.89 3.07 7.10
CA ASN A 77 13.25 2.21 8.22
C ASN A 77 12.45 0.89 8.16
N SER A 78 12.65 -0.01 9.13
CA SER A 78 12.03 -1.34 9.15
C SER A 78 10.76 -1.46 9.99
N ASP A 79 10.41 -0.44 10.78
CA ASP A 79 9.14 -0.39 11.50
C ASP A 79 8.01 -0.05 10.52
N LEU A 80 6.80 -0.57 10.73
CA LEU A 80 5.65 -0.22 9.89
C LEU A 80 4.34 -0.53 10.61
N ILE A 81 3.43 0.43 10.63
CA ILE A 81 2.03 0.25 11.03
C ILE A 81 1.13 0.58 9.84
N GLN A 82 0.21 -0.32 9.48
CA GLN A 82 -0.52 -0.21 8.22
C GLN A 82 -1.87 -0.92 8.22
N THR A 83 -2.73 -0.50 7.31
CA THR A 83 -4.02 -1.16 7.02
C THR A 83 -4.45 -0.91 5.59
N GLY A 84 -5.14 -1.89 5.02
CA GLY A 84 -5.51 -1.83 3.63
C GLY A 84 -6.48 -2.92 3.19
N THR A 85 -6.53 -3.08 1.88
CA THR A 85 -7.26 -4.15 1.20
C THR A 85 -6.33 -4.90 0.27
N ALA A 86 -6.44 -6.22 0.26
CA ALA A 86 -5.84 -7.09 -0.73
C ALA A 86 -6.81 -7.33 -1.90
N HIS A 87 -6.24 -7.54 -3.07
CA HIS A 87 -6.93 -7.79 -4.33
C HIS A 87 -6.05 -8.71 -5.18
N ASP A 88 -6.16 -10.00 -4.88
CA ASP A 88 -5.32 -11.05 -5.45
C ASP A 88 -6.07 -11.81 -6.54
N TYR A 89 -5.32 -12.49 -7.40
CA TYR A 89 -5.85 -13.48 -8.32
C TYR A 89 -5.09 -14.79 -8.12
N VAL A 90 -5.67 -15.74 -7.41
CA VAL A 90 -5.01 -16.95 -6.92
C VAL A 90 -5.86 -18.15 -7.26
N ASP A 91 -5.25 -19.23 -7.75
CA ASP A 91 -5.95 -20.49 -8.10
C ASP A 91 -7.17 -20.26 -9.01
N GLY A 92 -7.03 -19.39 -10.01
CA GLY A 92 -8.07 -19.12 -11.02
C GLY A 92 -9.22 -18.21 -10.54
N ARG A 93 -9.14 -17.60 -9.36
CA ARG A 93 -10.18 -16.72 -8.81
C ARG A 93 -9.63 -15.44 -8.22
N ALA A 94 -10.43 -14.38 -8.28
CA ALA A 94 -10.12 -13.13 -7.60
C ALA A 94 -10.49 -13.22 -6.12
N GLU A 95 -9.60 -12.78 -5.24
CA GLU A 95 -9.81 -12.74 -3.79
C GLU A 95 -9.63 -11.31 -3.26
N TYR A 96 -10.58 -10.88 -2.43
CA TYR A 96 -10.60 -9.53 -1.86
C TYR A 96 -10.84 -9.62 -0.37
N TYR A 97 -9.99 -8.95 0.40
CA TYR A 97 -10.13 -8.92 1.85
C TYR A 97 -9.48 -7.67 2.42
N ALA A 98 -9.90 -7.30 3.63
CA ALA A 98 -9.32 -6.21 4.40
C ALA A 98 -8.34 -6.76 5.44
N TRP A 99 -7.34 -5.97 5.80
CA TRP A 99 -6.31 -6.37 6.75
C TRP A 99 -5.70 -5.18 7.49
N TRP A 100 -5.05 -5.47 8.62
CA TRP A 100 -4.13 -4.56 9.29
C TRP A 100 -2.85 -5.30 9.69
N GLU A 101 -1.74 -4.58 9.83
CA GLU A 101 -0.45 -5.18 10.16
C GLU A 101 0.42 -4.19 10.95
N ILE A 102 1.21 -4.73 11.87
CA ILE A 102 2.35 -4.04 12.50
C ILE A 102 3.55 -4.97 12.40
N LEU A 103 4.57 -4.55 11.66
CA LEU A 103 5.76 -5.37 11.47
C LEU A 103 6.52 -5.59 12.80
N PRO A 104 7.13 -6.78 12.98
CA PRO A 104 7.36 -7.83 11.98
C PRO A 104 6.26 -8.90 11.88
N ALA A 105 5.13 -8.75 12.58
CA ALA A 105 4.04 -9.72 12.49
C ALA A 105 3.38 -9.66 11.10
N SER A 106 2.94 -10.81 10.59
CA SER A 106 2.16 -10.90 9.36
C SER A 106 0.78 -10.25 9.49
N GLU A 107 0.15 -9.99 8.35
CA GLU A 107 -1.17 -9.37 8.29
C GLU A 107 -2.20 -10.10 9.17
N THR A 108 -3.10 -9.33 9.77
CA THR A 108 -4.31 -9.84 10.41
C THR A 108 -5.51 -9.50 9.55
N ARG A 109 -6.23 -10.52 9.08
CA ARG A 109 -7.46 -10.34 8.30
C ARG A 109 -8.56 -9.68 9.15
N ILE A 110 -9.23 -8.71 8.55
CA ILE A 110 -10.43 -8.09 9.10
C ILE A 110 -11.64 -8.90 8.60
N PRO A 111 -12.49 -9.44 9.48
CA PRO A 111 -13.58 -10.35 9.10
C PRO A 111 -14.80 -9.60 8.53
N HIS A 112 -14.57 -8.73 7.55
CA HIS A 112 -15.61 -7.99 6.84
C HIS A 112 -15.41 -8.07 5.32
N PRO A 113 -16.50 -8.15 4.55
CA PRO A 113 -16.41 -8.34 3.11
C PRO A 113 -15.85 -7.10 2.42
N VAL A 114 -15.02 -7.35 1.40
CA VAL A 114 -14.50 -6.37 0.45
C VAL A 114 -14.82 -6.86 -0.95
N ARG A 115 -15.25 -5.95 -1.84
CA ARG A 115 -15.46 -6.24 -3.26
C ARG A 115 -14.89 -5.12 -4.13
N PRO A 116 -14.57 -5.40 -5.41
CA PRO A 116 -14.28 -4.34 -6.38
C PRO A 116 -15.36 -3.26 -6.40
N GLY A 117 -14.95 -2.01 -6.52
CA GLY A 117 -15.85 -0.85 -6.51
C GLY A 117 -16.22 -0.34 -5.11
N ASP A 118 -15.94 -1.09 -4.04
CA ASP A 118 -16.13 -0.58 -2.68
C ASP A 118 -15.23 0.64 -2.41
N VAL A 119 -15.77 1.65 -1.73
CA VAL A 119 -15.03 2.83 -1.30
C VAL A 119 -14.53 2.61 0.12
N MET A 120 -13.21 2.51 0.27
CA MET A 120 -12.54 2.37 1.55
C MET A 120 -12.13 3.73 2.11
N ALA A 121 -12.17 3.87 3.43
CA ALA A 121 -11.64 5.00 4.17
C ALA A 121 -10.81 4.49 5.34
N ALA A 122 -9.51 4.75 5.33
CA ALA A 122 -8.58 4.31 6.36
C ALA A 122 -8.03 5.49 7.15
N ARG A 123 -7.74 5.24 8.44
CA ARG A 123 -7.04 6.17 9.32
C ARG A 123 -6.20 5.41 10.32
N ILE A 124 -4.93 5.82 10.45
CA ILE A 124 -4.05 5.39 11.53
C ILE A 124 -3.69 6.65 12.32
N ALA A 125 -3.82 6.62 13.64
CA ALA A 125 -3.57 7.80 14.47
C ALA A 125 -3.06 7.43 15.86
N ARG A 126 -2.09 8.18 16.37
CA ARG A 126 -1.64 8.06 17.77
C ARG A 126 -2.78 8.49 18.68
N VAL A 127 -3.10 7.63 19.66
CA VAL A 127 -4.11 7.90 20.70
C VAL A 127 -3.42 8.39 21.97
N SER A 128 -2.31 7.77 22.34
CA SER A 128 -1.46 8.17 23.45
C SER A 128 -0.02 7.66 23.22
N ARG A 129 0.89 7.86 24.17
CA ARG A 129 2.28 7.42 24.03
C ARG A 129 2.36 5.91 23.77
N GLY A 130 2.84 5.54 22.59
CA GLY A 130 3.00 4.14 22.18
C GLY A 130 1.68 3.43 21.83
N ARG A 131 0.52 4.09 21.88
CA ARG A 131 -0.79 3.50 21.54
C ARG A 131 -1.36 4.17 20.30
N TRP A 132 -1.74 3.36 19.32
CA TRP A 132 -2.18 3.81 18.00
C TRP A 132 -3.48 3.14 17.61
N SER A 133 -4.44 3.92 17.13
CA SER A 133 -5.67 3.43 16.55
C SER A 133 -5.45 3.13 15.08
N ILE A 134 -5.84 1.94 14.65
CA ILE A 134 -5.97 1.55 13.25
C ILE A 134 -7.46 1.45 12.97
N ALA A 135 -7.96 2.18 11.97
CA ALA A 135 -9.34 2.16 11.57
C ALA A 135 -9.47 1.99 10.05
N LEU A 136 -10.35 1.10 9.63
CA LEU A 136 -10.69 0.88 8.23
C LEU A 136 -12.20 0.79 8.10
N ARG A 137 -12.78 1.64 7.26
CA ARG A 137 -14.21 1.69 6.98
C ARG A 137 -14.44 1.39 5.52
N ASN A 138 -15.39 0.51 5.23
CA ASN A 138 -15.97 0.38 3.91
C ASN A 138 -17.21 1.27 3.85
N VAL A 139 -17.09 2.41 3.18
CA VAL A 139 -18.15 3.41 3.06
C VAL A 139 -19.32 2.86 2.26
N THR A 140 -19.05 2.07 1.22
CA THR A 140 -20.07 1.45 0.36
C THR A 140 -20.90 0.41 1.11
N ARG A 141 -20.26 -0.37 1.98
CA ARG A 141 -20.92 -1.47 2.72
C ARG A 141 -21.37 -1.10 4.14
N GLY A 142 -21.03 0.09 4.62
CA GLY A 142 -21.45 0.58 5.94
C GLY A 142 -20.71 -0.01 7.14
N TRP A 143 -19.71 -0.90 6.96
CA TRP A 143 -18.96 -1.47 8.08
C TRP A 143 -17.71 -0.64 8.45
N THR A 144 -17.35 -0.66 9.72
CA THR A 144 -16.12 -0.05 10.26
C THR A 144 -15.42 -1.02 11.18
N PHE A 145 -14.14 -1.27 10.91
CA PHE A 145 -13.23 -1.94 11.82
C PHE A 145 -12.37 -0.90 12.56
N ARG A 146 -12.11 -1.13 13.84
CA ARG A 146 -11.18 -0.34 14.65
C ARG A 146 -10.47 -1.22 15.66
N THR A 147 -9.16 -1.02 15.80
CA THR A 147 -8.37 -1.59 16.89
C THR A 147 -7.39 -0.54 17.44
N VAL A 148 -6.90 -0.75 18.66
CA VAL A 148 -5.83 0.06 19.26
C VAL A 148 -4.68 -0.84 19.63
N GLN A 149 -3.53 -0.58 19.00
CA GLN A 149 -2.34 -1.40 19.11
C GLN A 149 -1.17 -0.62 19.71
N THR A 150 -0.21 -1.38 20.23
CA THR A 150 1.07 -0.80 20.63
C THR A 150 1.95 -0.60 19.40
N TYR A 151 2.51 0.58 19.24
CA TYR A 151 3.44 0.89 18.16
C TYR A 151 4.47 1.93 18.58
N ARG A 152 5.76 1.61 18.38
CA ARG A 152 6.92 2.36 18.87
C ARG A 152 7.90 2.77 17.76
N GLY A 153 7.51 2.65 16.50
CA GLY A 153 8.31 3.08 15.35
C GLY A 153 8.70 4.56 15.44
N PRO A 154 9.67 5.01 14.63
CA PRO A 154 10.20 6.38 14.71
C PRO A 154 9.29 7.45 14.10
N GLN A 155 8.22 7.08 13.39
CA GLN A 155 7.29 7.95 12.66
C GLN A 155 7.99 8.95 11.73
N ARG A 156 8.91 8.44 10.92
CA ARG A 156 9.74 9.20 9.98
C ARG A 156 9.22 9.18 8.56
N SER A 157 8.24 8.35 8.25
CA SER A 157 7.55 8.39 6.95
C SER A 157 6.04 8.19 7.07
N ALA A 158 5.34 8.62 6.02
CA ALA A 158 3.92 8.39 5.83
C ALA A 158 3.68 8.09 4.35
N GLU A 159 2.92 7.03 4.06
CA GLU A 159 2.79 6.53 2.69
C GLU A 159 1.39 6.02 2.30
N TRP A 160 1.10 6.14 1.00
CA TRP A 160 -0.12 5.70 0.32
C TRP A 160 0.30 4.83 -0.87
N ILE A 161 0.13 3.51 -0.73
CA ILE A 161 0.87 2.55 -1.54
C ILE A 161 -0.07 1.54 -2.19
N VAL A 162 0.23 1.22 -3.45
CA VAL A 162 -0.11 -0.06 -4.07
C VAL A 162 1.12 -0.96 -4.00
N GLU A 163 0.94 -2.17 -3.50
CA GLU A 163 2.03 -3.11 -3.21
C GLU A 163 1.83 -4.47 -3.89
N ALA A 164 2.95 -5.13 -4.20
CA ALA A 164 3.05 -6.58 -4.37
C ALA A 164 3.64 -7.17 -3.08
N PRO A 165 2.86 -7.85 -2.22
CA PRO A 165 3.31 -8.27 -0.90
C PRO A 165 4.33 -9.41 -0.96
N GLN A 166 4.84 -9.85 0.18
CA GLN A 166 5.57 -11.10 0.28
C GLN A 166 4.63 -12.29 0.51
N ILE A 167 4.84 -13.34 -0.28
CA ILE A 167 4.18 -14.63 -0.12
C ILE A 167 5.28 -15.69 -0.01
N GLY A 168 5.34 -16.42 1.10
CA GLY A 168 6.34 -17.46 1.31
C GLY A 168 7.79 -16.94 1.41
N GLY A 169 7.98 -15.68 1.78
CA GLY A 169 9.32 -15.07 1.91
C GLY A 169 9.81 -14.29 0.68
N ASP A 170 9.13 -14.41 -0.46
CA ASP A 170 9.51 -13.71 -1.69
C ASP A 170 8.50 -12.62 -2.05
N ILE A 171 8.97 -11.53 -2.68
CA ILE A 171 8.08 -10.53 -3.26
C ILE A 171 7.25 -11.19 -4.36
N ALA A 172 5.94 -11.16 -4.20
CA ALA A 172 5.01 -11.80 -5.11
C ALA A 172 4.99 -11.13 -6.49
N THR A 173 4.51 -11.86 -7.50
CA THR A 173 4.22 -11.26 -8.81
C THR A 173 3.03 -10.31 -8.68
N PHE A 174 3.21 -9.06 -9.13
CA PHE A 174 2.18 -8.04 -9.02
C PHE A 174 0.95 -8.36 -9.89
N ALA A 175 -0.23 -8.37 -9.28
CA ALA A 175 -1.48 -8.48 -10.02
C ALA A 175 -1.78 -7.20 -10.80
N ARG A 176 -2.21 -7.35 -12.05
CA ARG A 176 -2.69 -6.20 -12.84
C ARG A 176 -4.05 -5.78 -12.29
N ILE A 177 -4.20 -4.51 -11.99
CA ILE A 177 -5.41 -3.93 -11.42
C ILE A 177 -5.98 -2.83 -12.31
N THR A 178 -7.28 -2.57 -12.22
CA THR A 178 -7.84 -1.32 -12.73
C THR A 178 -7.23 -0.11 -12.02
N PRO A 179 -7.25 1.09 -12.62
CA PRO A 179 -6.71 2.29 -11.98
C PRO A 179 -7.27 2.47 -10.55
N LEU A 180 -6.36 2.67 -9.59
CA LEU A 180 -6.69 2.79 -8.17
C LEU A 180 -6.48 4.24 -7.72
N PRO A 181 -7.57 5.01 -7.49
CA PRO A 181 -7.46 6.37 -7.02
C PRO A 181 -7.27 6.41 -5.50
N PHE A 182 -6.20 7.05 -5.03
CA PHE A 182 -6.13 7.57 -3.67
C PHE A 182 -6.69 9.00 -3.65
N ARG A 183 -7.54 9.29 -2.67
CA ARG A 183 -8.18 10.60 -2.47
C ARG A 183 -8.17 10.96 -1.01
N ARG A 184 -8.24 12.27 -0.72
CA ARG A 184 -8.26 12.79 0.66
C ARG A 184 -7.09 12.23 1.48
N CYS A 185 -5.92 12.12 0.86
CA CYS A 185 -4.68 11.82 1.54
C CYS A 185 -4.43 12.90 2.59
N ARG A 186 -4.25 12.52 3.85
CA ARG A 186 -3.95 13.46 4.92
C ARG A 186 -2.85 12.93 5.81
N VAL A 187 -2.01 13.84 6.28
CA VAL A 187 -1.17 13.64 7.46
C VAL A 187 -1.58 14.67 8.50
N ASP A 188 -1.74 14.22 9.75
CA ASP A 188 -2.12 15.10 10.86
C ASP A 188 -3.36 15.96 10.57
N GLY A 189 -4.32 15.37 9.83
CA GLY A 189 -5.57 16.00 9.43
C GLY A 189 -5.47 17.00 8.27
N ARG A 190 -4.28 17.26 7.72
CA ARG A 190 -4.03 18.27 6.68
C ARG A 190 -3.61 17.64 5.36
N SER A 191 -3.82 18.36 4.26
CA SER A 191 -3.28 17.94 2.95
C SER A 191 -1.75 17.85 3.05
N PRO A 192 -1.13 16.74 2.61
CA PRO A 192 0.33 16.61 2.59
C PRO A 192 1.00 17.46 1.51
N GLY A 193 0.24 18.06 0.58
CA GLY A 193 0.81 18.83 -0.52
C GLY A 193 1.74 17.98 -1.39
N LEU A 194 1.30 16.77 -1.78
CA LEU A 194 2.11 15.81 -2.53
C LEU A 194 2.72 16.47 -3.76
N LYS A 195 4.02 16.23 -3.95
CA LYS A 195 4.81 16.71 -5.08
C LYS A 195 5.23 15.54 -5.93
N LEU A 196 5.32 15.74 -7.25
CA LEU A 196 5.81 14.70 -8.16
C LEU A 196 7.18 14.12 -7.74
N SER A 197 7.99 14.89 -7.00
CA SER A 197 9.26 14.48 -6.41
C SER A 197 9.18 13.40 -5.31
N GLN A 198 7.99 13.07 -4.81
CA GLN A 198 7.76 12.05 -3.76
C GLN A 198 7.21 10.73 -4.33
N ARG A 199 7.01 10.69 -5.65
CA ARG A 199 6.45 9.54 -6.36
C ARG A 199 7.45 8.39 -6.50
N GLY A 200 7.00 7.19 -6.16
CA GLY A 200 7.68 5.92 -6.40
C GLY A 200 6.98 5.03 -7.42
N VAL A 201 7.75 4.23 -8.13
CA VAL A 201 7.23 3.23 -9.08
C VAL A 201 7.64 1.82 -8.66
N MET A 202 6.76 0.85 -8.94
CA MET A 202 7.08 -0.56 -8.74
C MET A 202 7.71 -1.13 -10.01
N VAL A 203 8.85 -1.77 -9.86
CA VAL A 203 9.61 -2.41 -10.93
C VAL A 203 9.77 -3.89 -10.60
N GLN A 204 9.36 -4.77 -11.53
CA GLN A 204 9.59 -6.21 -11.41
C GLN A 204 10.25 -6.73 -12.70
N GLY A 205 11.45 -7.29 -12.56
CA GLY A 205 12.35 -7.53 -13.68
C GLY A 205 12.70 -6.23 -14.40
N ARG A 206 12.72 -6.24 -15.74
CA ARG A 206 13.03 -5.06 -16.58
C ARG A 206 11.87 -4.10 -16.85
N TYR A 207 10.83 -4.13 -16.02
CA TYR A 207 9.60 -3.40 -16.31
C TYR A 207 9.05 -2.66 -15.10
N ILE A 208 8.63 -1.42 -15.34
CA ILE A 208 7.69 -0.73 -14.46
C ILE A 208 6.34 -1.43 -14.57
N ARG A 209 5.79 -1.83 -13.42
CA ARG A 209 4.54 -2.56 -13.27
C ARG A 209 3.41 -1.70 -12.71
N ALA A 210 3.73 -0.75 -11.83
CA ALA A 210 2.76 0.19 -11.29
C ALA A 210 3.33 1.61 -11.26
N LEU A 211 2.57 2.57 -11.80
CA LEU A 211 2.96 3.96 -11.99
C LEU A 211 1.90 4.90 -11.42
N PRO A 212 2.24 5.75 -10.43
CA PRO A 212 1.35 6.79 -9.97
C PRO A 212 1.30 7.98 -10.96
N SER A 213 0.11 8.58 -11.08
CA SER A 213 -0.09 9.86 -11.76
C SER A 213 0.60 11.00 -11.01
N ARG A 214 0.61 12.20 -11.60
CA ARG A 214 0.83 13.43 -10.83
C ARG A 214 -0.27 13.58 -9.76
N PRO A 215 0.01 14.26 -8.64
CA PRO A 215 -1.02 14.62 -7.68
C PRO A 215 -2.02 15.57 -8.31
N ASN A 216 -3.25 15.60 -7.79
CA ASN A 216 -4.25 16.61 -8.12
C ASN A 216 -3.79 18.00 -7.64
N ALA A 217 -4.53 19.05 -8.04
CA ALA A 217 -4.21 20.44 -7.68
C ALA A 217 -4.17 20.67 -6.15
N ALA A 218 -4.96 19.93 -5.38
CA ALA A 218 -4.97 20.01 -3.92
C ALA A 218 -3.79 19.28 -3.24
N GLY A 219 -2.95 18.57 -4.00
CA GLY A 219 -1.83 17.78 -3.49
C GLY A 219 -2.25 16.63 -2.58
N ASP A 220 -3.49 16.13 -2.71
CA ASP A 220 -4.11 15.21 -1.76
C ASP A 220 -4.77 13.98 -2.41
N GLY A 221 -4.49 13.75 -3.68
CA GLY A 221 -4.98 12.60 -4.42
C GLY A 221 -4.17 12.34 -5.67
N PHE A 222 -4.11 11.07 -6.04
CA PHE A 222 -3.41 10.57 -7.23
C PHE A 222 -3.99 9.21 -7.63
N VAL A 223 -3.62 8.70 -8.80
CA VAL A 223 -4.07 7.39 -9.31
C VAL A 223 -2.88 6.51 -9.59
N VAL A 224 -2.87 5.29 -9.05
CA VAL A 224 -1.89 4.27 -9.45
C VAL A 224 -2.47 3.42 -10.57
N ARG A 225 -1.69 3.21 -11.64
CA ARG A 225 -2.08 2.40 -12.81
C ARG A 225 -1.11 1.24 -12.98
N SER A 226 -1.65 0.05 -13.29
CA SER A 226 -0.83 -1.03 -13.83
C SER A 226 -0.34 -0.67 -15.23
N VAL A 227 0.97 -0.82 -15.46
CA VAL A 227 1.63 -0.53 -16.74
C VAL A 227 2.61 -1.65 -17.10
N ARG A 228 3.09 -1.64 -18.34
CA ARG A 228 4.19 -2.50 -18.79
C ARG A 228 5.15 -1.64 -19.61
N ILE A 229 5.96 -0.86 -18.90
CA ILE A 229 6.95 0.04 -19.53
C ILE A 229 8.32 -0.57 -19.26
N ARG A 230 9.11 -0.81 -20.31
CA ARG A 230 10.48 -1.31 -20.15
C ARG A 230 11.31 -0.22 -19.46
N THR A 231 12.05 -0.59 -18.43
CA THR A 231 13.07 0.31 -17.87
C THR A 231 14.15 0.47 -18.94
N SER A 232 14.56 1.70 -19.25
CA SER A 232 15.70 1.92 -20.15
C SER A 232 16.90 1.18 -19.57
N GLU A 233 17.46 0.25 -20.33
CA GLU A 233 18.69 -0.44 -19.97
C GLU A 233 19.80 0.62 -19.85
N SER A 234 20.58 0.50 -18.78
CA SER A 234 21.87 1.18 -18.59
C SER A 234 22.86 0.72 -19.65
#